data_AF-A0A4W4ET90-F1
#
_entry.id   AF-A0A4W4ET90-F1
#
_cell.length_a   1.000
_cell.length_b   1.000
_cell.length_c   1.000
_cell.angle_alpha   90.00
_cell.angle_beta   90.00
_cell.angle_gamma   90.00
#
_symmetry.space_group_name_H-M   'P 1'
#
loop_
_entity.id
_entity.type
_entity.pdbx_description
1 polymer ?
#
loop_
_entity_poly.entity_id
_entity_poly.type
_entity_poly.pdbx_seq_one_letter_code
_entity_poly.pdbx_strand_id
1 'polypeptide(L)'
;MKAKPLKHTFNPGDVVFAKMKGYPFWPARVRTIAEGDAPQNKVPIFFYGTHQTTTLVPKDIVHYWPNKHKHGKAIKRGGFEKAMWEIENDPGVGLKGQKVSSQHALYMHDVCVLLPSIN
;
A
#
# COMPACT_ATOMS: atom_id res chain seq x y z
N MET A 1 29.34 6.95 5.36
CA MET A 1 27.95 7.39 5.63
C MET A 1 27.16 6.17 6.09
N LYS A 2 26.74 6.12 7.35
CA LYS A 2 26.02 4.95 7.91
C LYS A 2 24.55 5.07 7.51
N ALA A 3 24.04 4.16 6.67
CA ALA A 3 22.61 4.09 6.38
C ALA A 3 21.86 3.91 7.70
N LYS A 4 20.93 4.82 8.02
CA LYS A 4 20.06 4.69 9.20
C LYS A 4 19.36 3.33 9.11
N PRO A 5 19.34 2.51 10.18
CA PRO A 5 18.49 1.33 10.20
C PRO A 5 17.06 1.84 10.05
N LEU A 6 16.42 1.50 8.94
CA LEU A 6 15.04 1.86 8.68
C LEU A 6 14.21 1.21 9.80
N LYS A 7 13.78 2.01 10.79
CA LYS A 7 12.60 1.66 11.59
C LYS A 7 11.55 1.28 10.55
N HIS A 8 11.03 0.05 10.63
CA HIS A 8 9.98 -0.47 9.75
C HIS A 8 8.66 0.26 10.00
N THR A 9 8.66 1.57 9.78
CA THR A 9 7.51 2.44 9.83
C THR A 9 6.90 2.42 8.44
N PHE A 10 5.76 1.75 8.32
CA PHE A 10 4.99 1.68 7.11
C PHE A 10 3.91 2.76 7.19
N ASN A 11 3.88 3.66 6.21
CA ASN A 11 2.87 4.71 6.14
C ASN A 11 1.72 4.26 5.23
N PRO A 12 0.47 4.69 5.50
CA PRO A 12 -0.64 4.44 4.58
C PRO A 12 -0.33 4.97 3.17
N GLY A 13 -0.58 4.15 2.15
CA GLY A 13 -0.22 4.43 0.77
C GLY A 13 1.14 3.87 0.33
N ASP A 14 2.01 3.45 1.26
CA ASP A 14 3.31 2.88 0.89
C ASP A 14 3.15 1.60 0.06
N VAL A 15 3.90 1.53 -1.04
CA VAL A 15 3.98 0.35 -1.91
C VAL A 15 4.98 -0.66 -1.35
N VAL A 16 4.52 -1.89 -1.18
CA VAL A 16 5.25 -2.96 -0.48
C VAL A 16 5.05 -4.31 -1.19
N PHE A 17 5.94 -5.26 -0.94
CA PHE A 17 5.64 -6.67 -1.12
C PHE A 17 5.25 -7.27 0.21
N ALA A 18 4.14 -7.98 0.22
CA ALA A 18 3.64 -8.70 1.38
C ALA A 18 3.79 -10.21 1.19
N LYS A 19 4.20 -10.90 2.25
CA LYS A 19 4.39 -12.35 2.27
C LYS A 19 3.32 -13.03 3.10
N MET A 20 2.63 -14.00 2.50
CA MET A 20 1.72 -14.90 3.23
C MET A 20 2.27 -16.33 3.27
N LYS A 21 1.84 -17.11 4.27
CA LYS A 21 2.17 -18.53 4.37
C LYS A 21 1.61 -19.28 3.16
N GLY A 22 2.46 -20.03 2.43
CA GLY A 22 2.06 -20.78 1.23
C GLY A 22 1.90 -19.95 -0.07
N TYR A 23 2.17 -18.64 -0.01
CA TYR A 23 2.13 -17.74 -1.17
C TYR A 23 3.48 -17.07 -1.39
N PRO A 24 3.83 -16.69 -2.64
CA PRO A 24 5.02 -15.89 -2.88
C PRO A 24 4.89 -14.48 -2.29
N PHE A 25 5.94 -13.67 -2.40
CA PHE A 25 5.83 -12.23 -2.19
C PHE A 25 4.88 -11.65 -3.23
N TRP A 26 3.88 -10.91 -2.78
CA TRP A 26 2.83 -10.35 -3.63
C TRP A 26 2.85 -8.82 -3.55
N PRO A 27 2.74 -8.09 -4.68
CA PRO A 27 2.71 -6.64 -4.68
C PRO A 27 1.44 -6.13 -3.98
N ALA A 28 1.64 -5.21 -3.06
CA ALA A 28 0.61 -4.72 -2.17
C ALA A 28 0.88 -3.26 -1.78
N ARG A 29 -0.07 -2.64 -1.10
CA ARG A 29 0.10 -1.33 -0.47
C ARG A 29 -0.40 -1.34 0.95
N VAL A 30 0.12 -0.44 1.76
CA VAL A 30 -0.40 -0.18 3.09
C VAL A 30 -1.73 0.54 2.97
N ARG A 31 -2.78 -0.03 3.55
CA ARG A 31 -4.11 0.57 3.57
C ARG A 31 -4.22 1.55 4.74
N THR A 32 -4.97 2.62 4.56
CA THR A 32 -5.40 3.47 5.69
C THR A 32 -6.51 2.78 6.47
N ILE A 33 -6.33 2.68 7.77
CA ILE A 33 -7.34 2.33 8.78
C ILE A 33 -7.83 3.63 9.41
N ALA A 34 -9.09 3.69 9.84
CA ALA A 34 -9.52 4.75 10.74
C ALA A 34 -8.67 4.68 12.02
N GLU A 35 -8.20 5.83 12.51
CA GLU A 35 -7.43 5.91 13.75
C GLU A 35 -8.23 5.24 14.88
N GLY A 36 -7.73 4.11 15.39
CA GLY A 36 -8.32 3.40 16.55
C GLY A 36 -8.60 1.91 16.35
N ASP A 37 -8.72 1.41 15.12
CA ASP A 37 -9.23 0.05 14.88
C ASP A 37 -8.18 -1.02 14.52
N ALA A 38 -6.91 -0.65 14.29
CA ALA A 38 -5.88 -1.68 14.06
C ALA A 38 -5.08 -2.01 15.32
N PRO A 39 -4.75 -3.30 15.50
CA PRO A 39 -3.75 -3.69 16.46
C PRO A 39 -2.43 -3.01 16.10
N GLN A 40 -1.87 -2.24 17.04
CA GLN A 40 -0.63 -1.46 16.90
C GLN A 40 0.59 -2.27 16.39
N ASN A 41 0.50 -3.59 16.44
CA ASN A 41 1.55 -4.53 16.03
C ASN A 41 1.37 -5.10 14.62
N LYS A 42 0.30 -4.74 13.91
CA LYS A 42 -0.01 -5.23 12.56
C LYS A 42 -0.28 -4.07 11.62
N VAL A 43 0.16 -4.23 10.38
CA VAL A 43 -0.03 -3.30 9.29
C VAL A 43 -1.18 -3.80 8.42
N PRO A 44 -2.22 -3.00 8.16
CA PRO A 44 -3.25 -3.30 7.19
C PRO A 44 -2.69 -3.20 5.77
N ILE A 45 -2.84 -4.27 5.00
CA ILE A 45 -2.28 -4.43 3.67
C ILE A 45 -3.40 -4.72 2.66
N PHE A 46 -3.35 -4.05 1.52
CA PHE A 46 -4.18 -4.30 0.34
C PHE A 46 -3.35 -4.95 -0.76
N PHE A 47 -3.74 -6.12 -1.24
CA PHE A 47 -3.08 -6.82 -2.32
C PHE A 47 -3.60 -6.37 -3.69
N TYR A 48 -2.69 -6.00 -4.59
CA TYR A 48 -3.05 -5.71 -5.97
C TYR A 48 -3.43 -7.01 -6.72
N GLY A 49 -4.17 -6.88 -7.81
CA GLY A 49 -4.67 -7.96 -8.66
C GLY A 49 -5.85 -8.73 -8.06
N THR A 50 -5.75 -9.15 -6.79
CA THR A 50 -6.82 -9.86 -6.06
C THR A 50 -7.72 -8.92 -5.26
N HIS A 51 -7.27 -7.69 -5.00
CA HIS A 51 -7.95 -6.66 -4.19
C HIS A 51 -8.33 -7.11 -2.78
N GLN A 52 -7.70 -8.18 -2.31
CA GLN A 52 -7.90 -8.69 -0.96
C GLN A 52 -7.20 -7.78 0.05
N THR A 53 -7.76 -7.71 1.25
CA THR A 53 -7.18 -6.91 2.34
C THR A 53 -6.98 -7.79 3.55
N THR A 54 -5.82 -7.67 4.21
CA THR A 54 -5.52 -8.40 5.44
C THR A 54 -4.60 -7.59 6.33
N THR A 55 -4.42 -7.98 7.59
CA THR A 55 -3.45 -7.38 8.50
C THR A 55 -2.24 -8.30 8.66
N LEU A 56 -1.06 -7.84 8.27
CA LEU A 56 0.20 -8.58 8.43
C LEU A 56 1.10 -7.91 9.44
N VAL A 57 2.03 -8.67 10.00
CA VAL A 57 3.06 -8.12 10.86
C VAL A 57 4.17 -7.48 10.01
N PRO A 58 4.82 -6.40 10.47
CA PRO A 58 5.90 -5.72 9.76
C PRO A 58 7.01 -6.63 9.22
N LYS A 59 7.29 -7.75 9.90
CA LYS A 59 8.31 -8.75 9.50
C LYS A 59 8.01 -9.44 8.16
N ASP A 60 6.73 -9.55 7.78
CA ASP A 60 6.28 -10.23 6.57
C ASP A 60 6.06 -9.24 5.42
N ILE A 61 6.46 -7.97 5.61
CA ILE A 61 6.28 -6.87 4.68
C ILE A 61 7.65 -6.28 4.36
N VAL A 62 7.90 -6.02 3.08
CA VAL A 62 9.12 -5.38 2.61
C VAL A 62 8.81 -4.28 1.59
N HIS A 63 9.60 -3.21 1.54
CA HIS A 63 9.37 -2.13 0.57
C HIS A 63 9.50 -2.60 -0.88
N TYR A 64 8.62 -2.09 -1.75
CA TYR A 64 8.55 -2.48 -3.17
C TYR A 64 9.84 -2.17 -3.92
N TRP A 65 10.25 -0.90 -3.96
CA TRP A 65 11.39 -0.41 -4.75
C TRP A 65 12.69 -1.22 -4.58
N PRO A 66 13.23 -1.39 -3.35
CA PRO A 66 14.48 -2.12 -3.16
C PRO A 66 14.37 -3.61 -3.48
N ASN A 67 13.18 -4.20 -3.36
CA ASN A 67 12.97 -5.63 -3.55
C ASN A 67 12.38 -6.00 -4.91
N LYS A 68 12.06 -5.02 -5.77
CA LYS A 68 11.46 -5.24 -7.09
C LYS A 68 12.29 -6.20 -7.95
N HIS A 69 13.61 -6.05 -7.97
CA HIS A 69 14.49 -6.94 -8.73
C HIS A 69 14.43 -8.41 -8.27
N LYS A 70 14.11 -8.65 -7.00
CA LYS A 70 14.05 -9.97 -6.37
C LYS A 70 12.64 -10.58 -6.41
N HIS A 71 11.62 -9.78 -6.16
CA HIS A 71 10.24 -10.22 -5.95
C HIS A 71 9.27 -9.79 -7.05
N GLY A 72 9.63 -8.85 -7.92
CA GLY A 72 8.83 -8.40 -9.06
C GLY A 72 8.92 -9.31 -10.29
N LYS A 73 9.55 -10.48 -10.19
CA LYS A 73 9.61 -11.45 -11.30
C LYS A 73 8.25 -12.12 -11.46
N ALA A 74 7.78 -12.22 -12.70
CA ALA A 74 6.51 -12.88 -13.01
C ALA A 74 6.46 -14.30 -12.43
N ILE A 75 5.32 -14.63 -11.80
CA ILE A 75 5.11 -15.92 -11.13
C ILE A 75 4.06 -16.69 -11.93
N LYS A 76 4.22 -18.02 -12.03
CA LYS A 76 3.27 -18.91 -12.73
C LYS A 76 1.83 -18.88 -12.17
N ARG A 77 1.60 -18.27 -11.00
CA ARG A 77 0.25 -18.10 -10.44
C ARG A 77 -0.42 -16.90 -11.10
N GLY A 78 -1.56 -17.16 -11.73
CA GLY A 78 -2.37 -16.12 -12.40
C GLY A 78 -2.71 -14.96 -11.46
N GLY A 79 -2.73 -13.75 -12.01
CA GLY A 79 -3.04 -12.51 -11.28
C GLY A 79 -1.82 -11.74 -10.77
N PHE A 80 -0.62 -12.34 -10.71
CA PHE A 80 0.60 -11.63 -10.28
C PHE A 80 0.99 -10.52 -11.26
N GLU A 81 0.92 -10.79 -12.55
CA GLU A 81 1.21 -9.80 -13.60
C GLU A 81 0.26 -8.60 -13.53
N LYS A 82 -1.05 -8.87 -13.38
CA LYS A 82 -2.04 -7.82 -13.15
C LYS A 82 -1.70 -6.98 -11.92
N ALA A 83 -1.30 -7.63 -10.82
CA ALA A 83 -0.95 -6.95 -9.58
C ALA A 83 0.31 -6.06 -9.72
N MET A 84 1.30 -6.51 -10.50
CA MET A 84 2.49 -5.73 -10.86
C MET A 84 2.16 -4.57 -11.79
N TRP A 85 1.21 -4.75 -12.70
CA TRP A 85 0.77 -3.66 -13.57
C TRP A 85 0.02 -2.59 -12.77
N GLU A 86 -0.88 -2.99 -11.88
CA GLU A 86 -1.66 -2.08 -11.04
C GLU A 86 -0.77 -1.24 -10.11
N ILE A 87 0.23 -1.82 -9.44
CA ILE A 87 1.09 -1.06 -8.52
C ILE A 87 1.90 0.05 -9.22
N GLU A 88 2.18 -0.10 -10.52
CA GLU A 88 2.94 0.89 -11.32
C GLU A 88 2.05 1.89 -12.06
N ASN A 89 0.88 1.45 -12.53
CA ASN A 89 0.02 2.24 -13.42
C ASN A 89 -1.25 2.76 -12.73
N ASP A 90 -1.77 2.03 -11.74
CA ASP A 90 -2.95 2.43 -10.95
C ASP A 90 -2.77 2.09 -9.45
N PRO A 91 -1.83 2.76 -8.76
CA PRO A 91 -1.61 2.54 -7.33
C PRO A 91 -2.84 2.93 -6.49
N GLY A 92 -3.85 3.58 -7.08
CA GLY A 92 -5.11 3.97 -6.48
C GLY A 92 -6.23 2.93 -6.60
N VAL A 93 -6.02 1.83 -7.33
CA VAL A 93 -7.07 0.83 -7.62
C VAL A 93 -7.75 0.32 -6.35
N GLY A 94 -9.08 0.21 -6.35
CA GLY A 94 -9.86 -0.22 -5.18
C GLY A 94 -10.06 0.85 -4.07
N LEU A 95 -9.56 2.08 -4.24
CA LEU A 95 -10.01 3.24 -3.45
C LEU A 95 -11.29 3.87 -4.03
N LYS A 96 -11.56 3.64 -5.32
CA LYS A 96 -12.78 4.10 -6.02
C LYS A 96 -13.99 3.31 -5.51
N GLY A 97 -14.60 3.76 -4.40
CA GLY A 97 -15.83 3.16 -3.87
C GLY A 97 -15.87 2.96 -2.36
N GLN A 98 -14.77 3.21 -1.63
CA GLN A 98 -14.90 3.43 -0.18
C GLN A 98 -15.58 4.78 -0.01
N LYS A 99 -16.85 4.76 0.41
CA LYS A 99 -17.44 5.91 1.10
C LYS A 99 -16.46 6.26 2.21
N VAL A 100 -15.77 7.38 2.01
CA VAL A 100 -14.80 7.91 2.95
C VAL A 100 -15.53 8.05 4.28
N SER A 101 -15.16 7.24 5.28
CA SER A 101 -15.53 7.54 6.65
C SER A 101 -14.74 8.78 7.06
N SER A 102 -15.33 9.94 6.77
CA SER A 102 -15.24 11.27 7.38
C SER A 102 -13.89 11.92 7.73
N GLN A 103 -12.74 11.24 7.76
CA GLN A 103 -11.45 11.86 8.13
C GLN A 103 -10.55 12.13 6.92
N HIS A 104 -10.61 11.33 5.85
CA HIS A 104 -9.78 11.54 4.66
C HIS A 104 -10.31 12.64 3.72
N ALA A 105 -11.54 13.12 3.95
CA ALA A 105 -12.13 14.22 3.18
C ALA A 105 -11.51 15.59 3.54
N LEU A 106 -10.99 15.75 4.76
CA LEU A 106 -10.40 17.02 5.20
C LEU A 106 -9.03 17.28 4.56
N TYR A 107 -8.22 16.22 4.37
CA TYR A 107 -6.87 16.36 3.79
C TYR A 107 -6.86 16.64 2.28
N MET A 108 -7.95 16.37 1.57
CA MET A 108 -8.11 16.72 0.14
C MET A 108 -8.89 18.02 -0.07
N HIS A 109 -9.64 18.50 0.94
CA HIS A 109 -10.30 19.81 0.87
C HIS A 109 -9.30 20.96 1.12
N ASP A 110 -8.37 20.82 2.06
CA ASP A 110 -7.42 21.91 2.37
C ASP A 110 -6.39 22.18 1.24
N VAL A 111 -6.06 21.17 0.41
CA VAL A 111 -5.13 21.39 -0.72
C VAL A 111 -5.81 22.10 -1.90
N CYS A 112 -7.12 21.93 -2.08
CA CYS A 112 -7.83 22.52 -3.22
C CYS A 112 -8.18 24.02 -3.02
N VAL A 113 -8.14 24.53 -1.78
CA VAL A 113 -8.49 25.93 -1.47
C VAL A 113 -7.29 26.88 -1.58
N LEU A 114 -6.07 26.36 -1.78
CA LEU A 114 -4.83 27.16 -1.78
C LEU A 114 -4.24 27.46 -3.17
N LEU A 115 -5.06 27.41 -4.23
CA LEU A 115 -4.73 28.13 -5.46
C LEU A 115 -5.63 29.37 -5.55
N PRO A 116 -5.10 30.58 -5.28
CA PRO A 116 -5.84 31.78 -5.57
C PRO A 116 -6.08 31.83 -7.07
N SER A 117 -7.36 31.94 -7.44
CA SER A 117 -7.80 32.26 -8.79
C SER A 117 -7.19 33.61 -9.17
N ILE A 118 -6.16 33.61 -10.00
CA ILE A 118 -5.64 34.83 -10.63
C ILE A 118 -6.28 34.93 -12.00
N ASN A 119 -7.18 35.90 -12.08
CA ASN A 119 -7.74 36.50 -13.29
C ASN A 119 -6.63 37.22 -14.06
#